data_AF-A0A843G886-F1
#
_entry.id   AF-A0A843G886-F1
#
_cell.length_a   1.000
_cell.length_b   1.000
_cell.length_c   1.000
_cell.angle_alpha   90.00
_cell.angle_beta   90.00
_cell.angle_gamma   90.00
#
_symmetry.space_group_name_H-M   'P 1'
#
loop_
_entity.id
_entity.type
_entity.pdbx_description
1 polymer ?
#
loop_
_entity_poly.entity_id
_entity_poly.type
_entity_poly.pdbx_seq_one_letter_code
_entity_poly.pdbx_strand_id
1 'polypeptide(L)'
;MKIDKYPQYRLYKFTKLLNINKEKFQKPYTGKRAVNGTIVNRAYYSAYSYALLWLEEHEFKPKKKWEFKVEGEEYKTEHQQVRDALDELNYHKTSRKLFQLHELRKRADYKMFNPLTDEDVADSIKYMNEIFDELKLKKL
;
A
#
# COMPACT_ATOMS: atom_id res chain seq x y z
N MET A 1 -2.06 -8.01 -21.50
CA MET A 1 -1.96 -9.23 -20.63
C MET A 1 -3.03 -9.11 -19.53
N LYS A 2 -3.72 -10.18 -19.11
CA LYS A 2 -4.86 -10.02 -18.16
C LYS A 2 -4.38 -9.62 -16.76
N ILE A 3 -4.70 -8.39 -16.33
CA ILE A 3 -4.32 -7.82 -15.02
C ILE A 3 -4.75 -8.70 -13.82
N ASP A 4 -5.84 -9.46 -13.99
CA ASP A 4 -6.37 -10.44 -13.03
C ASP A 4 -5.41 -11.58 -12.65
N LYS A 5 -4.36 -11.77 -13.46
CA LYS A 5 -3.33 -12.78 -13.17
C LYS A 5 -2.31 -12.30 -12.13
N TYR A 6 -2.19 -10.99 -11.90
CA TYR A 6 -1.24 -10.45 -10.94
C TYR A 6 -1.74 -10.60 -9.49
N PRO A 7 -0.94 -11.20 -8.60
CA PRO A 7 -1.28 -11.31 -7.17
C PRO A 7 -1.63 -9.96 -6.52
N GLN A 8 -0.97 -8.88 -6.95
CA GLN A 8 -1.20 -7.51 -6.49
C GLN A 8 -2.63 -7.06 -6.77
N TYR A 9 -3.15 -7.34 -7.96
CA TYR A 9 -4.52 -7.00 -8.35
C TYR A 9 -5.56 -7.90 -7.67
N ARG A 10 -5.21 -9.16 -7.36
CA ARG A 10 -6.05 -10.02 -6.54
C ARG A 10 -6.17 -9.49 -5.11
N LEU A 11 -5.06 -9.04 -4.51
CA LEU A 11 -5.07 -8.43 -3.19
C LEU A 11 -5.97 -7.18 -3.16
N TYR A 12 -5.92 -6.33 -4.19
CA TYR A 12 -6.83 -5.20 -4.37
C TYR A 12 -8.30 -5.63 -4.32
N LYS A 13 -8.68 -6.61 -5.16
CA LYS A 13 -10.05 -7.15 -5.21
C LYS A 13 -10.50 -7.70 -3.86
N PHE A 14 -9.67 -8.52 -3.20
CA PHE A 14 -10.01 -9.08 -1.90
C PHE A 14 -10.09 -8.03 -0.79
N THR A 15 -9.27 -6.98 -0.86
CA THR A 15 -9.33 -5.87 0.09
C THR A 15 -10.65 -5.11 -0.03
N LYS A 16 -11.11 -4.83 -1.25
CA LYS A 16 -12.43 -4.23 -1.48
C LYS A 16 -13.57 -5.12 -0.99
N LEU A 17 -13.52 -6.42 -1.28
CA LEU A 17 -14.52 -7.38 -0.81
C LEU A 17 -14.57 -7.46 0.72
N LEU A 18 -13.40 -7.46 1.38
CA LEU A 18 -13.30 -7.43 2.84
C LEU A 18 -13.94 -6.14 3.39
N ASN A 19 -13.64 -4.98 2.81
CA ASN A 19 -14.21 -3.71 3.25
C ASN A 19 -15.74 -3.68 3.13
N ILE A 20 -16.29 -4.16 2.01
CA ILE A 20 -17.75 -4.25 1.79
C ILE A 20 -18.41 -5.18 2.82
N ASN A 21 -17.73 -6.27 3.19
CA ASN A 21 -18.28 -7.29 4.09
C ASN A 21 -17.76 -7.15 5.54
N LYS A 22 -17.12 -6.03 5.91
CA LYS A 22 -16.36 -5.91 7.16
C LYS A 22 -17.19 -6.23 8.40
N GLU A 23 -18.47 -5.86 8.42
CA GLU A 23 -19.39 -6.12 9.53
C GLU A 23 -19.59 -7.62 9.80
N LYS A 24 -19.53 -8.48 8.77
CA LYS A 24 -19.63 -9.95 8.94
C LYS A 24 -18.45 -10.54 9.70
N PHE A 25 -17.32 -9.83 9.73
CA PHE A 25 -16.08 -10.27 10.38
C PHE A 25 -15.90 -9.64 11.77
N GLN A 26 -16.73 -8.66 12.14
CA GLN A 26 -16.74 -8.05 13.47
C GLN A 26 -17.51 -8.93 14.47
N LYS A 27 -16.98 -10.11 14.76
CA LYS A 27 -17.54 -11.01 15.78
C LYS A 27 -17.24 -10.48 17.20
N PRO A 28 -17.97 -10.93 18.24
CA PRO A 28 -17.75 -10.46 19.63
C PRO A 28 -16.29 -10.55 20.11
N TYR A 29 -15.54 -11.54 19.61
CA TYR A 29 -14.12 -11.75 19.96
C TYR A 29 -13.15 -11.17 18.92
N THR A 30 -13.65 -10.75 17.75
CA THR A 30 -12.87 -10.10 16.70
C THR A 30 -13.23 -8.63 16.71
N GLY A 31 -12.55 -7.86 17.58
CA GLY A 31 -12.86 -6.45 17.77
C GLY A 31 -12.78 -5.64 16.46
N LYS A 32 -13.65 -4.65 16.32
CA LYS A 32 -13.72 -3.73 15.16
C LYS A 32 -12.34 -3.22 14.73
N ARG A 33 -11.46 -2.91 15.70
CA ARG A 33 -10.09 -2.47 15.43
C ARG A 33 -9.27 -3.50 14.65
N ALA A 34 -9.41 -4.80 14.92
CA ALA A 34 -8.66 -5.84 14.23
C ALA A 34 -9.06 -5.94 12.75
N VAL A 35 -10.37 -5.87 12.47
CA VAL A 35 -10.91 -5.86 11.11
C VAL A 35 -10.45 -4.60 10.36
N ASN A 36 -10.60 -3.43 10.98
CA ASN A 36 -10.15 -2.16 10.40
C ASN A 36 -8.64 -2.16 10.14
N GLY A 37 -7.84 -2.61 11.11
CA GLY A 37 -6.38 -2.71 10.96
C GLY A 37 -5.98 -3.64 9.82
N THR A 38 -6.67 -4.77 9.65
CA THR A 38 -6.45 -5.69 8.53
C THR A 38 -6.76 -5.02 7.19
N ILE A 39 -7.84 -4.24 7.09
CA ILE A 39 -8.19 -3.53 5.86
C ILE A 39 -7.15 -2.47 5.53
N VAL A 40 -6.75 -1.63 6.49
CA VAL A 40 -5.71 -0.60 6.31
C VAL A 40 -4.38 -1.22 5.87
N ASN A 41 -3.95 -2.29 6.55
CA ASN A 41 -2.73 -3.01 6.23
C ASN A 41 -2.76 -3.56 4.79
N ARG A 42 -3.86 -4.23 4.42
CA ARG A 42 -4.02 -4.78 3.06
C ARG A 42 -4.12 -3.69 1.99
N ALA A 43 -4.79 -2.57 2.27
CA ALA A 43 -4.86 -1.44 1.35
C ALA A 43 -3.47 -0.87 1.05
N TYR A 44 -2.63 -0.71 2.08
CA TYR A 44 -1.24 -0.31 1.92
C TYR A 44 -0.44 -1.31 1.06
N TYR A 45 -0.40 -2.59 1.43
CA TYR A 45 0.39 -3.57 0.68
C TYR A 45 -0.12 -3.78 -0.74
N SER A 46 -1.43 -3.70 -0.96
CA SER A 46 -2.01 -3.73 -2.30
C SER A 46 -1.47 -2.57 -3.16
N ALA A 47 -1.54 -1.34 -2.64
CA ALA A 47 -1.05 -0.15 -3.33
C ALA A 47 0.48 -0.19 -3.54
N TYR A 48 1.23 -0.54 -2.50
CA TYR A 48 2.69 -0.64 -2.54
C TYR A 48 3.16 -1.67 -3.56
N SER A 49 2.64 -2.90 -3.50
CA SER A 49 3.08 -3.96 -4.42
C SER A 49 2.67 -3.66 -5.86
N TYR A 50 1.54 -3.00 -6.09
CA TYR A 50 1.13 -2.58 -7.42
C TYR A 50 2.01 -1.44 -7.96
N ALA A 51 2.34 -0.45 -7.11
CA ALA A 51 3.28 0.60 -7.47
C ALA A 51 4.67 0.05 -7.80
N LEU A 52 5.17 -0.91 -7.01
CA LEU A 52 6.42 -1.61 -7.29
C LEU A 52 6.38 -2.34 -8.64
N LEU A 53 5.31 -3.09 -8.91
CA LEU A 53 5.14 -3.76 -10.21
C LEU A 53 5.13 -2.77 -11.39
N TRP A 54 4.48 -1.60 -11.21
CA TRP A 54 4.46 -0.56 -12.23
C TRP A 54 5.84 0.07 -12.44
N LEU A 55 6.60 0.28 -11.36
CA LEU A 55 7.98 0.76 -11.41
C LEU A 55 8.94 -0.25 -12.03
N GLU A 56 8.70 -1.56 -11.88
CA GLU A 56 9.48 -2.60 -12.58
C GLU A 56 9.34 -2.49 -14.11
N GLU A 57 8.19 -2.03 -14.64
CA GLU A 57 8.04 -1.71 -16.07
C GLU A 57 8.87 -0.48 -16.49
N HIS A 58 9.37 0.29 -15.53
CA HIS A 58 10.25 1.45 -15.69
C HIS A 58 11.68 1.16 -15.21
N GLU A 59 12.08 -0.12 -15.22
CA GLU A 59 13.44 -0.59 -14.90
C GLU A 59 13.90 -0.30 -13.47
N PHE A 60 12.99 0.08 -12.57
CA PHE A 60 13.31 0.29 -11.17
C PHE A 60 13.26 -1.02 -10.38
N LYS A 61 14.24 -1.18 -9.47
CA LYS A 61 14.26 -2.26 -8.49
C LYS A 61 14.81 -1.75 -7.16
N PRO A 62 14.13 -1.99 -6.02
CA PRO A 62 14.64 -1.60 -4.72
C PRO A 62 16.00 -2.24 -4.44
N LYS A 63 16.96 -1.43 -3.99
CA LYS A 63 18.23 -1.87 -3.42
C LYS A 63 17.96 -2.53 -2.06
N LYS A 64 18.65 -3.63 -1.79
CA LYS A 64 18.70 -4.32 -0.51
C LYS A 64 19.71 -3.63 0.40
N LYS A 65 19.59 -3.87 1.71
CA LYS A 65 20.44 -3.21 2.74
C LYS A 65 21.94 -3.29 2.46
N TRP A 66 22.43 -4.42 1.95
CA TRP A 66 23.86 -4.61 1.66
C TRP A 66 24.34 -3.95 0.37
N GLU A 67 23.45 -3.38 -0.44
CA GLU A 67 23.78 -2.64 -1.64
C GLU A 67 24.06 -1.16 -1.35
N PHE A 68 23.70 -0.68 -0.15
CA PHE A 68 24.00 0.68 0.37
C PHE A 68 25.39 0.78 1.03
N LYS A 69 26.31 -0.16 0.75
CA LYS A 69 27.63 -0.23 1.40
C LYS A 69 28.65 0.80 0.89
N VAL A 70 28.25 1.71 0.02
CA VAL A 70 29.12 2.79 -0.47
C VAL A 70 29.18 3.88 0.60
N GLU A 71 30.40 4.31 0.93
CA GLU A 71 30.64 5.37 1.92
C GLU A 71 29.87 6.64 1.53
N GLY A 72 28.94 7.09 2.39
CA GLY A 72 28.09 8.26 2.16
C GLY A 72 26.64 7.97 1.72
N GLU A 73 26.27 6.72 1.40
CA GLU A 73 24.86 6.38 1.13
C GLU A 73 24.09 6.08 2.44
N GLU A 74 23.05 6.87 2.73
CA GLU A 74 22.11 6.56 3.82
C GLU A 74 21.19 5.39 3.42
N TYR A 75 21.04 4.40 4.30
CA TYR A 75 20.13 3.28 4.07
C TYR A 75 18.68 3.76 3.96
N LYS A 76 18.05 3.48 2.82
CA LYS A 76 16.62 3.72 2.60
C LYS A 76 15.83 2.42 2.62
N THR A 77 14.73 2.39 3.38
CA THR A 77 13.79 1.25 3.36
C THR A 77 13.18 1.06 1.96
N GLU A 78 12.79 -0.16 1.60
CA GLU A 78 12.13 -0.44 0.31
C GLU A 78 10.87 0.42 0.10
N HIS A 79 10.13 0.72 1.17
CA HIS A 79 8.97 1.61 1.13
C HIS A 79 9.33 3.05 0.79
N GLN A 80 10.46 3.55 1.29
CA GLN A 80 10.96 4.88 0.94
C GLN A 80 11.46 4.90 -0.50
N GLN A 81 12.22 3.88 -0.91
CA GLN A 81 12.76 3.79 -2.26
C GLN A 81 11.67 3.80 -3.34
N VAL A 82 10.56 3.08 -3.13
CA VAL A 82 9.41 3.11 -4.05
C VAL A 82 8.76 4.49 -4.15
N ARG A 83 8.69 5.24 -3.04
CA ARG A 83 8.17 6.63 -3.05
C ARG A 83 9.11 7.58 -3.78
N ASP A 84 10.41 7.50 -3.48
CA ASP A 84 11.43 8.31 -4.14
C ASP A 84 11.40 8.10 -5.66
N ALA A 85 11.31 6.84 -6.11
CA ALA A 85 11.21 6.51 -7.53
C ALA A 85 9.93 7.05 -8.19
N LEU A 86 8.80 7.03 -7.49
CA LEU A 86 7.57 7.68 -7.99
C LEU A 86 7.75 9.20 -8.11
N ASP A 87 8.41 9.83 -7.13
CA ASP A 87 8.69 11.28 -7.16
C ASP A 87 9.66 11.65 -8.29
N GLU A 88 10.71 10.86 -8.52
CA GLU A 88 11.66 11.05 -9.63
C GLU A 88 10.97 10.97 -11.01
N LEU A 89 9.92 10.14 -11.12
CA LEU A 89 9.09 10.02 -12.33
C LEU A 89 7.92 11.04 -12.38
N ASN A 90 7.88 12.03 -11.49
CA ASN A 90 6.85 13.07 -11.36
C ASN A 90 5.45 12.56 -10.92
N TYR A 91 5.36 11.38 -10.30
CA TYR A 91 4.12 10.83 -9.72
C TYR A 91 3.94 11.26 -8.25
N HIS A 92 4.14 12.55 -7.97
CA HIS A 92 4.12 13.10 -6.60
C HIS A 92 2.82 12.83 -5.84
N LYS A 93 1.68 12.84 -6.55
CA LYS A 93 0.37 12.54 -5.95
C LYS A 93 0.31 11.09 -5.48
N THR A 94 0.76 10.16 -6.31
CA THR A 94 0.85 8.73 -5.96
C THR A 94 1.84 8.52 -4.80
N SER A 95 3.04 9.11 -4.86
CA SER A 95 4.03 9.04 -3.77
C SER A 95 3.44 9.51 -2.43
N ARG A 96 2.78 10.68 -2.43
CA ARG A 96 2.13 11.24 -1.24
C ARG A 96 1.02 10.33 -0.68
N LYS A 97 0.16 9.77 -1.54
CA LYS A 97 -0.89 8.84 -1.10
C LYS A 97 -0.31 7.56 -0.52
N LEU A 98 0.77 7.06 -1.11
CA LEU A 98 1.47 5.88 -0.61
C LEU A 98 2.13 6.16 0.75
N PHE A 99 2.66 7.37 0.97
CA PHE A 99 3.13 7.83 2.27
C PHE A 99 1.99 7.89 3.30
N GLN A 100 0.84 8.47 2.95
CA GLN A 100 -0.33 8.53 3.84
C GLN A 100 -0.83 7.12 4.23
N LEU A 101 -0.91 6.20 3.27
CA LEU A 101 -1.24 4.79 3.54
C LEU A 101 -0.21 4.12 4.46
N HIS A 102 1.08 4.39 4.26
CA HIS A 102 2.13 3.84 5.10
C HIS A 102 2.00 4.29 6.56
N GLU A 103 1.68 5.57 6.80
CA GLU A 103 1.46 6.10 8.15
C GLU A 103 0.21 5.52 8.81
N LEU A 104 -0.89 5.36 8.06
CA LEU A 104 -2.09 4.67 8.53
C LEU A 104 -1.79 3.21 8.89
N ARG A 105 -1.04 2.49 8.05
CA ARG A 105 -0.61 1.12 8.30
C ARG A 105 0.29 1.01 9.53
N LYS A 106 1.23 1.94 9.73
CA LYS A 106 2.07 1.96 10.95
C LYS A 106 1.23 2.14 12.21
N ARG A 107 0.20 3.00 12.17
CA ARG A 107 -0.74 3.14 13.29
C ARG A 107 -1.55 1.86 13.50
N ALA A 108 -1.99 1.22 12.42
CA ALA A 108 -2.74 -0.03 12.50
C ALA A 108 -1.94 -1.15 13.17
N ASP A 109 -0.69 -1.33 12.77
CA ASP A 109 0.16 -2.46 13.18
C ASP A 109 0.87 -2.23 14.52
N TYR A 110 1.31 -1.00 14.82
CA TYR A 110 2.23 -0.75 15.94
C TYR A 110 1.65 0.11 17.06
N LYS A 111 0.54 0.82 16.84
CA LYS A 111 -0.07 1.71 17.86
C LYS A 111 -1.36 1.12 18.40
N MET A 112 -1.26 0.05 19.17
CA MET A 112 -2.40 -0.75 19.66
C MET A 112 -3.46 0.09 20.40
N PHE A 113 -3.03 1.08 21.17
CA PHE A 113 -3.90 1.96 21.96
C PHE A 113 -4.49 3.14 21.18
N ASN A 114 -4.00 3.41 19.96
CA ASN A 114 -4.60 4.44 19.12
C ASN A 114 -5.82 3.83 18.40
N PRO A 115 -6.98 4.49 18.44
CA PRO A 115 -8.15 4.05 17.71
C PRO A 115 -7.90 4.11 16.20
N LEU A 116 -8.48 3.15 15.48
CA LEU A 116 -8.65 3.19 14.03
C LEU A 116 -10.12 3.48 13.73
N THR A 117 -10.39 4.62 13.12
CA THR A 117 -11.75 5.06 12.80
C THR A 117 -12.26 4.41 11.51
N ASP A 118 -13.56 4.54 11.23
CA ASP A 118 -14.10 4.15 9.92
C ASP A 118 -13.61 5.08 8.80
N GLU A 119 -13.31 6.35 9.14
CA GLU A 119 -12.71 7.32 8.23
C GLU A 119 -11.30 6.88 7.80
N ASP A 120 -10.48 6.37 8.72
CA ASP A 120 -9.16 5.81 8.39
C ASP A 120 -9.23 4.66 7.38
N VAL A 121 -10.26 3.83 7.50
CA VAL A 121 -10.53 2.73 6.57
C VAL A 121 -11.00 3.28 5.23
N ALA A 122 -11.92 4.25 5.24
CA ALA A 122 -12.42 4.89 4.02
C ALA A 122 -11.29 5.57 3.24
N ASP A 123 -10.44 6.34 3.92
CA ASP A 123 -9.25 6.97 3.36
C ASP A 123 -8.28 5.93 2.80
N SER A 124 -8.06 4.84 3.52
CA SER A 124 -7.17 3.77 3.04
C SER A 124 -7.67 3.14 1.73
N ILE A 125 -8.97 2.87 1.64
CA ILE A 125 -9.58 2.34 0.42
C ILE A 125 -9.55 3.37 -0.71
N LYS A 126 -9.82 4.64 -0.40
CA LYS A 126 -9.77 5.75 -1.37
C LYS A 126 -8.37 5.89 -1.97
N TYR A 127 -7.34 6.04 -1.14
CA TYR A 127 -5.95 6.17 -1.59
C TYR A 127 -5.49 4.96 -2.40
N MET A 128 -5.85 3.75 -1.97
CA MET A 128 -5.56 2.53 -2.74
C MET A 128 -6.19 2.58 -4.14
N ASN A 129 -7.49 2.92 -4.25
CA ASN A 129 -8.16 3.01 -5.56
C ASN A 129 -7.50 4.08 -6.45
N GLU A 130 -7.25 5.27 -5.92
CA GLU A 130 -6.65 6.36 -6.69
C GLU A 130 -5.25 6.01 -7.21
N ILE A 131 -4.45 5.28 -6.41
CA ILE A 131 -3.13 4.79 -6.87
C ILE A 131 -3.27 3.79 -8.02
N PHE A 132 -4.23 2.86 -7.93
CA PHE A 132 -4.49 1.90 -9.01
C PHE A 132 -4.98 2.59 -10.30
N ASP A 133 -5.80 3.62 -10.16
CA ASP A 133 -6.34 4.38 -11.29
C ASP A 133 -5.27 5.25 -11.97
N GLU A 134 -4.33 5.79 -11.19
CA GLU A 134 -3.22 6.64 -11.66
C GLU A 134 -2.11 5.80 -12.33
N LEU A 135 -1.71 4.68 -11.71
CA LEU A 135 -0.66 3.79 -12.22
C LEU A 135 -1.22 2.74 -13.19
N LYS A 136 -1.63 3.16 -14.38
CA LYS A 136 -2.08 2.23 -15.42
C LYS A 136 -0.88 1.51 -16.04
N LEU A 137 -0.84 0.18 -15.92
CA LEU A 137 0.14 -0.65 -16.61
C LEU A 137 -0.11 -0.57 -18.12
N LYS A 138 0.93 -0.24 -18.91
CA LYS A 138 0.77 0.01 -20.36
C LYS A 138 0.59 -1.27 -21.19
N LYS A 139 0.94 -2.45 -20.63
CA LYS A 139 0.66 -3.76 -21.24
C LYS A 139 -0.76 -4.27 -20.90
N LEU A 140 -1.74 -3.37 -21.06
CA LEU A 140 -3.17 -3.66 -21.04
C LEU A 140 -3.64 -3.93 -22.46
#